data_AF-A0A1F9NYF0-F1
#
_entry.id   AF-A0A1F9NYF0-F1
#
_cell.length_a   1.000
_cell.length_b   1.000
_cell.length_c   1.000
_cell.angle_alpha   90.00
_cell.angle_beta   90.00
_cell.angle_gamma   90.00
#
_symmetry.space_group_name_H-M   'P 1'
#
loop_
_entity.id
_entity.type
_entity.pdbx_description
1 polymer ?
#
loop_
_entity_poly.entity_id
_entity_poly.type
_entity_poly.pdbx_seq_one_letter_code
_entity_poly.pdbx_strand_id
1 'polypeptide(L)'
;MALDLKEHFVKYEALVEMVDAIFSRVKTEYPKEVFCREKCSDCCYAIFDLTLIEALYIKDRFLKKFSGKPKNDLIEIADKTDRALARMKRDAFMEVRKGADELEIVGKMSMERVRCPLLGKDDLCVMYESRPITCRVYGIPTATAGKSHICGRTNFKQGEPYPTLNMDKIYTQLQLFSAQLIQDIHSTNIRMHEMLIPVSMALLTDFNEDYMGIKKNG
;
A
#
# COMPACT_ATOMS: atom_id res chain seq x y z
N MET A 1 22.84 10.15 7.65
CA MET A 1 23.31 8.84 7.15
C MET A 1 22.13 8.10 6.54
N ALA A 2 22.34 7.05 5.74
CA ALA A 2 21.21 6.22 5.29
C ALA A 2 20.80 5.34 6.48
N LEU A 3 19.52 5.37 6.88
CA LEU A 3 18.99 4.45 7.87
C LEU A 3 19.22 3.01 7.40
N ASP A 4 19.87 2.17 8.21
CA ASP A 4 19.94 0.74 7.92
C ASP A 4 18.66 0.07 8.42
N LEU A 5 17.77 -0.26 7.47
CA LEU A 5 16.48 -0.90 7.73
C LEU A 5 16.46 -2.36 7.27
N LYS A 6 17.62 -2.94 6.95
CA LYS A 6 17.72 -4.25 6.30
C LYS A 6 17.03 -5.36 7.08
N GLU A 7 17.23 -5.42 8.40
CA GLU A 7 16.62 -6.46 9.24
C GLU A 7 15.09 -6.36 9.28
N HIS A 8 14.54 -5.14 9.22
CA HIS A 8 13.10 -4.92 9.14
C HIS A 8 12.54 -5.32 7.78
N PHE A 9 13.28 -5.05 6.70
CA PHE A 9 12.90 -5.47 5.36
C PHE A 9 12.88 -6.98 5.20
N VAL A 10 13.80 -7.73 5.82
CA VAL A 10 13.76 -9.20 5.82
C VAL A 10 12.45 -9.73 6.41
N LYS A 11 11.98 -9.15 7.53
CA LYS A 11 10.71 -9.54 8.15
C LYS A 11 9.51 -9.23 7.25
N TYR A 12 9.53 -8.08 6.59
CA TYR A 12 8.50 -7.69 5.63
C TYR A 12 8.50 -8.57 4.38
N GLU A 13 9.68 -8.90 3.84
CA GLU A 13 9.83 -9.78 2.67
C GLU A 13 9.32 -11.19 2.95
N ALA A 14 9.56 -11.74 4.14
CA ALA A 14 8.99 -13.03 4.54
C ALA A 14 7.45 -13.01 4.56
N LEU A 15 6.84 -11.90 4.99
CA LEU A 15 5.39 -11.72 4.92
C LEU A 15 4.89 -11.61 3.47
N VAL A 16 5.64 -10.90 2.61
CA VAL A 16 5.36 -10.81 1.17
C VAL A 16 5.38 -12.20 0.52
N GLU A 17 6.40 -13.02 0.79
CA GLU A 17 6.50 -14.38 0.25
C GLU A 17 5.32 -15.25 0.67
N MET A 18 4.92 -15.18 1.94
CA MET A 18 3.74 -15.88 2.44
C MET A 18 2.45 -15.43 1.74
N VAL A 19 2.28 -14.13 1.52
CA VAL A 19 1.13 -13.58 0.79
C VAL A 19 1.12 -14.02 -0.68
N ASP A 20 2.26 -14.00 -1.36
CA ASP A 20 2.37 -14.46 -2.75
C ASP A 20 2.08 -15.97 -2.87
N ALA A 21 2.47 -16.77 -1.87
CA ALA A 21 2.13 -18.19 -1.81
C ALA A 21 0.61 -18.42 -1.65
N ILE A 22 -0.06 -17.64 -0.80
CA ILE A 22 -1.53 -17.69 -0.66
C ILE A 22 -2.20 -17.34 -1.98
N PHE A 23 -1.79 -16.24 -2.62
CA PHE A 23 -2.35 -15.83 -3.91
C PHE A 23 -2.16 -16.93 -4.97
N SER A 24 -0.97 -17.50 -5.05
CA SER A 24 -0.63 -18.56 -6.01
C SER A 24 -1.47 -19.81 -5.80
N ARG A 25 -1.71 -20.18 -4.55
CA ARG A 25 -2.61 -21.29 -4.18
C ARG A 25 -4.04 -21.02 -4.65
N VAL A 26 -4.62 -19.86 -4.33
CA VAL A 26 -5.99 -19.51 -4.75
C VAL A 26 -6.11 -19.47 -6.27
N LYS A 27 -5.11 -18.91 -6.97
CA LYS A 27 -5.08 -18.90 -8.44
C LYS A 27 -5.02 -20.30 -9.05
N THR A 28 -4.33 -21.24 -8.40
CA THR A 28 -4.23 -22.64 -8.86
C THR A 28 -5.52 -23.40 -8.60
N GLU A 29 -6.16 -23.19 -7.44
CA GLU A 29 -7.42 -23.83 -7.07
C GLU A 29 -8.62 -23.25 -7.85
N TYR A 30 -8.60 -21.96 -8.16
CA TYR A 30 -9.70 -21.20 -8.79
C TYR A 30 -9.25 -20.41 -10.03
N PRO A 31 -8.75 -21.10 -11.09
CA PRO A 31 -8.18 -20.42 -12.27
C PRO A 31 -9.22 -19.72 -13.15
N LYS A 32 -10.51 -20.06 -13.02
CA LYS A 32 -11.61 -19.42 -13.77
C LYS A 32 -12.11 -18.15 -13.08
N GLU A 33 -11.83 -18.02 -11.79
CA GLU A 33 -12.24 -16.93 -10.92
C GLU A 33 -11.17 -15.85 -10.85
N VAL A 34 -9.90 -16.25 -10.81
CA VAL A 34 -8.74 -15.35 -10.72
C VAL A 34 -8.23 -14.96 -12.12
N PHE A 35 -8.66 -13.80 -12.61
CA PHE A 35 -8.17 -13.24 -13.89
C PHE A 35 -6.91 -12.38 -13.77
N CYS A 36 -6.42 -12.15 -12.55
CA CYS A 36 -5.26 -11.32 -12.30
C CYS A 36 -4.00 -11.91 -12.97
N ARG A 37 -3.40 -11.09 -13.82
CA ARG A 37 -2.18 -11.32 -14.58
C ARG A 37 -1.43 -10.00 -14.70
N GLU A 38 -0.16 -10.06 -15.07
CA GLU A 38 0.58 -8.87 -15.46
C GLU A 38 -0.24 -8.05 -16.48
N LYS A 39 -0.17 -6.73 -16.34
CA LYS A 39 -0.92 -5.75 -17.14
C LYS A 39 -2.44 -5.70 -16.89
N CYS A 40 -2.97 -6.45 -15.92
CA CYS A 40 -4.29 -6.15 -15.35
C CYS A 40 -4.17 -4.91 -14.43
N SER A 41 -4.18 -3.71 -15.01
CA SER A 41 -3.89 -2.45 -14.29
C SER A 41 -5.01 -1.97 -13.35
N ASP A 42 -6.01 -2.80 -13.04
CA ASP A 42 -7.17 -2.38 -12.24
C ASP A 42 -6.79 -1.96 -10.82
N CYS A 43 -5.89 -2.71 -10.17
CA CYS A 43 -5.36 -2.38 -8.86
C CYS A 43 -4.60 -1.04 -8.85
N CYS A 44 -4.09 -0.61 -10.00
CA CYS A 44 -3.36 0.65 -10.13
C CYS A 44 -4.29 1.88 -10.20
N TYR A 45 -5.60 1.70 -10.10
CA TYR A 45 -6.55 2.79 -9.94
C TYR A 45 -7.28 2.75 -8.59
N ALA A 46 -7.01 1.73 -7.76
CA ALA A 46 -7.58 1.63 -6.43
C ALA A 46 -6.86 2.58 -5.46
N ILE A 47 -7.63 3.22 -4.57
CA ILE A 47 -7.09 4.08 -3.52
C ILE A 47 -6.85 3.23 -2.28
N PHE A 48 -5.62 3.24 -1.80
CA PHE A 48 -5.22 2.62 -0.54
C PHE A 48 -4.01 3.35 0.03
N ASP A 49 -3.82 3.22 1.33
CA ASP A 49 -2.66 3.73 2.03
C ASP A 49 -1.75 2.56 2.46
N LEU A 50 -0.45 2.84 2.55
CA LEU A 50 0.60 1.93 3.00
C LEU A 50 0.83 2.09 4.50
N THR A 51 1.21 1.01 5.16
CA THR A 51 1.83 1.10 6.49
C THR A 51 3.23 1.71 6.41
N LEU A 52 3.78 2.18 7.54
CA LEU A 52 5.11 2.78 7.56
C LEU A 52 6.20 1.86 6.98
N ILE A 53 6.22 0.58 7.38
CA ILE A 53 7.20 -0.39 6.87
C ILE A 53 7.12 -0.55 5.35
N GLU A 54 5.91 -0.58 4.78
CA GLU A 54 5.70 -0.66 3.33
C GLU A 54 6.13 0.63 2.63
N ALA A 55 5.82 1.80 3.19
CA ALA A 55 6.23 3.08 2.62
C ALA A 55 7.76 3.22 2.56
N LEU A 56 8.45 2.85 3.64
CA LEU A 56 9.91 2.82 3.71
C LEU A 56 10.51 1.83 2.72
N TYR A 57 9.93 0.62 2.62
CA TYR A 57 10.35 -0.39 1.65
C TYR A 57 10.20 0.10 0.20
N ILE A 58 9.05 0.69 -0.14
CA ILE A 58 8.82 1.27 -1.46
C ILE A 58 9.81 2.40 -1.74
N LYS A 59 10.05 3.31 -0.79
CA LYS A 59 11.04 4.38 -0.95
C LYS A 59 12.44 3.81 -1.23
N ASP A 60 12.89 2.84 -0.44
CA ASP A 60 14.21 2.21 -0.60
C ASP A 60 14.36 1.57 -1.99
N ARG A 61 13.38 0.74 -2.39
CA ARG A 61 13.39 0.10 -3.71
C ARG A 61 13.31 1.11 -4.85
N PHE A 62 12.54 2.19 -4.69
CA PHE A 62 12.45 3.28 -5.65
C PHE A 62 13.79 3.99 -5.84
N LEU A 63 14.47 4.37 -4.75
CA LEU A 63 15.77 5.05 -4.79
C LEU A 63 16.89 4.16 -5.35
N LYS A 64 16.85 2.86 -5.10
CA LYS A 64 17.78 1.88 -5.68
C LYS A 64 17.54 1.65 -7.18
N LYS A 65 16.28 1.70 -7.62
CA LYS A 65 15.89 1.39 -9.01
C LYS A 65 15.99 2.59 -9.95
N PHE A 66 15.72 3.80 -9.47
CA PHE A 66 15.60 4.97 -10.31
C PHE A 66 16.53 6.10 -9.87
N SER A 67 17.22 6.69 -10.84
CA SER A 67 18.06 7.88 -10.68
C SER A 67 17.85 8.84 -11.86
N GLY A 68 18.33 10.08 -11.73
CA GLY A 68 18.27 11.08 -12.80
C GLY A 68 16.86 11.36 -13.32
N LYS A 69 16.73 11.48 -14.66
CA LYS A 69 15.46 11.84 -15.31
C LYS A 69 14.30 10.87 -15.01
N PRO A 70 14.44 9.53 -15.13
CA PRO A 70 13.36 8.60 -14.81
C PRO A 70 12.80 8.77 -13.39
N LYS A 71 13.67 9.03 -12.40
CA LYS A 71 13.26 9.31 -11.02
C LYS A 71 12.44 10.60 -10.94
N ASN A 72 12.91 11.67 -11.57
CA ASN A 72 12.23 12.97 -11.56
C ASN A 72 10.86 12.91 -12.24
N ASP A 73 10.77 12.22 -13.39
CA ASP A 73 9.50 12.04 -14.10
C ASP A 73 8.47 11.30 -13.21
N LEU A 74 8.89 10.27 -12.47
CA LEU A 74 8.02 9.56 -11.52
C LEU A 74 7.63 10.42 -10.31
N ILE A 75 8.53 11.26 -9.80
CA ILE A 75 8.24 12.22 -8.73
C ILE A 75 7.20 13.25 -9.17
N GLU A 76 7.29 13.79 -10.39
CA GLU A 76 6.29 14.72 -10.93
C GLU A 76 4.90 14.07 -11.07
N ILE A 77 4.85 12.81 -11.48
CA ILE A 77 3.59 12.05 -11.53
C ILE A 77 3.05 11.84 -10.12
N ALA A 78 3.91 11.44 -9.17
CA ALA A 78 3.54 11.24 -7.76
C ALA A 78 2.96 12.52 -7.14
N ASP A 79 3.58 13.66 -7.38
CA ASP A 79 3.12 14.98 -6.91
C ASP A 79 1.74 15.36 -7.49
N LYS A 80 1.48 15.08 -8.77
CA LYS A 80 0.15 15.26 -9.38
C LYS A 80 -0.90 14.35 -8.75
N THR A 81 -0.58 13.07 -8.56
CA THR A 81 -1.46 12.10 -7.90
C THR A 81 -1.74 12.52 -6.45
N ASP A 82 -0.71 12.96 -5.73
CA ASP A 82 -0.83 13.35 -4.34
C ASP A 82 -1.78 14.53 -4.13
N ARG A 83 -1.66 15.57 -4.97
CA ARG A 83 -2.61 16.69 -4.96
C ARG A 83 -4.06 16.27 -5.20
N ALA A 84 -4.29 15.26 -6.01
CA ALA A 84 -5.64 14.72 -6.23
C ALA A 84 -6.16 14.04 -4.95
N LEU A 85 -5.34 13.18 -4.34
CA LEU A 85 -5.66 12.48 -3.09
C LEU A 85 -5.85 13.45 -1.92
N ALA A 86 -5.01 14.47 -1.79
CA ALA A 86 -5.10 15.48 -0.74
C ALA A 86 -6.39 16.31 -0.84
N ARG A 87 -6.83 16.64 -2.07
CA ARG A 87 -8.13 17.30 -2.30
C ARG A 87 -9.28 16.39 -1.87
N MET A 88 -9.26 15.14 -2.32
CA MET A 88 -10.29 14.16 -1.96
C MET A 88 -10.38 13.92 -0.44
N LYS A 89 -9.24 13.72 0.24
CA LYS A 89 -9.19 13.56 1.71
C LYS A 89 -9.72 14.80 2.42
N ARG A 90 -9.40 16.00 1.92
CA ARG A 90 -9.94 17.26 2.48
C ARG A 90 -11.44 17.36 2.31
N ASP A 91 -11.96 17.07 1.12
CA ASP A 91 -13.39 17.17 0.83
C ASP A 91 -14.18 16.16 1.69
N ALA A 92 -13.72 14.91 1.77
CA ALA A 92 -14.27 13.88 2.64
C ALA A 92 -14.29 14.32 4.12
N PHE A 93 -13.18 14.87 4.63
CA PHE A 93 -13.11 15.39 6.00
C PHE A 93 -14.12 16.52 6.25
N MET A 94 -14.31 17.41 5.27
CA MET A 94 -15.28 18.49 5.37
C MET A 94 -16.72 17.98 5.37
N GLU A 95 -17.03 16.91 4.65
CA GLU A 95 -18.35 16.26 4.67
C GLU A 95 -18.64 15.60 6.02
N VAL A 96 -17.67 14.85 6.57
CA VAL A 96 -17.80 14.26 7.92
C VAL A 96 -18.04 15.34 8.96
N ARG A 97 -17.31 16.47 8.90
CA ARG A 97 -17.53 17.61 9.80
C ARG A 97 -18.92 18.27 9.67
N LYS A 98 -19.59 18.11 8.53
CA LYS A 98 -20.97 18.57 8.31
C LYS A 98 -22.02 17.55 8.77
N GLY A 99 -21.59 16.42 9.34
CA GLY A 99 -22.46 15.38 9.88
C GLY A 99 -22.75 14.23 8.92
N ALA A 100 -22.01 14.09 7.82
CA ALA A 100 -22.11 12.91 6.97
C ALA A 100 -21.60 11.66 7.71
N ASP A 101 -22.20 10.50 7.41
CA ASP A 101 -21.78 9.23 7.96
C ASP A 101 -20.40 8.81 7.43
N GLU A 102 -19.46 8.50 8.32
CA GLU A 102 -18.08 8.16 7.94
C GLU A 102 -18.02 6.89 7.08
N LEU A 103 -18.87 5.90 7.34
CA LEU A 103 -18.87 4.65 6.57
C LEU A 103 -19.34 4.87 5.13
N GLU A 104 -20.33 5.75 4.93
CA GLU A 104 -20.77 6.17 3.59
C GLU A 104 -19.65 6.91 2.83
N ILE A 105 -18.94 7.84 3.50
CA ILE A 105 -17.83 8.58 2.91
C ILE A 105 -16.69 7.65 2.51
N VAL A 106 -16.29 6.73 3.38
CA VAL A 106 -15.29 5.71 3.08
C VAL A 106 -15.74 4.84 1.89
N GLY A 107 -17.02 4.46 1.85
CA GLY A 107 -17.62 3.75 0.73
C GLY A 107 -17.46 4.51 -0.60
N LYS A 108 -17.81 5.80 -0.63
CA LYS A 108 -17.64 6.67 -1.81
C LYS A 108 -16.17 6.75 -2.24
N MET A 109 -15.27 7.03 -1.30
CA MET A 109 -13.84 7.11 -1.58
C MET A 109 -13.27 5.79 -2.11
N SER A 110 -13.78 4.65 -1.67
CA SER A 110 -13.33 3.34 -2.16
C SER A 110 -13.69 3.07 -3.63
N MET A 111 -14.72 3.75 -4.15
CA MET A 111 -15.15 3.65 -5.55
C MET A 111 -14.42 4.64 -6.47
N GLU A 112 -13.81 5.66 -5.89
CA GLU A 112 -13.02 6.64 -6.64
C GLU A 112 -11.81 5.98 -7.30
N ARG A 113 -11.51 6.43 -8.51
CA ARG A 113 -10.42 5.85 -9.32
C ARG A 113 -9.32 6.88 -9.51
N VAL A 114 -8.22 6.70 -8.78
CA VAL A 114 -7.03 7.57 -8.89
C VAL A 114 -5.87 6.76 -9.42
N ARG A 115 -5.30 7.21 -10.54
CA ARG A 115 -4.17 6.55 -11.18
C ARG A 115 -2.94 6.56 -10.27
N CYS A 116 -2.44 5.37 -9.95
CA CYS A 116 -1.21 5.14 -9.20
C CYS A 116 -0.01 5.74 -9.95
N PRO A 117 0.93 6.41 -9.24
CA PRO A 117 2.09 7.01 -9.89
C PRO A 117 3.08 5.98 -10.42
N LEU A 118 3.03 4.74 -9.93
CA LEU A 118 3.90 3.64 -10.37
C LEU A 118 3.35 2.89 -11.59
N LEU A 119 2.17 3.24 -12.12
CA LEU A 119 1.66 2.62 -13.34
C LEU A 119 2.45 3.12 -14.56
N GLY A 120 3.13 2.21 -15.24
CA GLY A 120 3.85 2.44 -16.49
C GLY A 120 2.93 2.73 -17.68
N LYS A 121 3.53 2.99 -18.84
CA LYS A 121 2.79 3.27 -20.09
C LYS A 121 2.20 2.02 -20.73
N ASP A 122 2.71 0.85 -20.38
CA ASP A 122 2.34 -0.48 -20.90
C ASP A 122 1.39 -1.24 -19.96
N ASP A 123 0.68 -0.51 -19.09
CA ASP A 123 -0.17 -1.03 -18.02
C ASP A 123 0.55 -1.92 -17.00
N LEU A 124 1.88 -1.93 -16.99
CA LEU A 124 2.69 -2.63 -16.00
C LEU A 124 3.21 -1.67 -14.92
N CYS A 125 3.16 -2.11 -13.66
CA CYS A 125 3.76 -1.34 -12.57
C CYS A 125 5.28 -1.29 -12.75
N VAL A 126 5.86 -0.09 -12.73
CA VAL A 126 7.32 0.09 -12.85
C VAL A 126 8.08 -0.45 -11.63
N MET A 127 7.37 -0.80 -10.55
CA MET A 127 7.88 -1.46 -9.35
C MET A 127 7.14 -2.78 -9.07
N TYR A 128 6.73 -3.51 -10.11
CA TYR A 128 5.91 -4.73 -9.97
C TYR A 128 6.46 -5.73 -8.94
N GLU A 129 7.75 -6.04 -8.98
CA GLU A 129 8.40 -6.96 -8.02
C GLU A 129 8.41 -6.46 -6.58
N SER A 130 8.34 -5.14 -6.37
CA SER A 130 8.36 -4.51 -5.04
C SER A 130 6.97 -4.03 -4.62
N ARG A 131 5.91 -4.43 -5.33
CA ARG A 131 4.53 -3.99 -5.05
C ARG A 131 4.13 -4.29 -3.59
N PRO A 132 3.32 -3.41 -2.97
CA PRO A 132 2.84 -3.59 -1.59
C PRO A 132 1.86 -4.76 -1.48
N ILE A 133 1.58 -5.20 -0.26
CA ILE A 133 0.73 -6.38 0.00
C ILE A 133 -0.65 -6.21 -0.64
N THR A 134 -1.27 -5.04 -0.50
CA THR A 134 -2.59 -4.75 -1.08
C THR A 134 -2.62 -5.00 -2.61
N CYS A 135 -1.51 -4.72 -3.31
CA CYS A 135 -1.41 -5.01 -4.74
C CYS A 135 -1.18 -6.49 -5.05
N ARG A 136 -0.56 -7.27 -4.14
CA ARG A 136 -0.28 -8.71 -4.30
C ARG A 136 -1.53 -9.55 -4.13
N VAL A 137 -2.38 -9.17 -3.19
CA VAL A 137 -3.64 -9.86 -2.88
C VAL A 137 -4.77 -9.43 -3.80
N TYR A 138 -4.55 -8.41 -4.64
CA TYR A 138 -5.58 -7.92 -5.53
C TYR A 138 -5.99 -8.99 -6.55
N GLY A 139 -7.28 -9.33 -6.53
CA GLY A 139 -7.86 -10.36 -7.41
C GLY A 139 -8.12 -11.70 -6.75
N ILE A 140 -7.86 -11.86 -5.45
CA ILE A 140 -8.40 -12.95 -4.63
C ILE A 140 -9.39 -12.40 -3.59
N PRO A 141 -10.28 -13.23 -3.01
CA PRO A 141 -11.17 -12.80 -1.95
C PRO A 141 -10.37 -12.38 -0.71
N THR A 142 -10.70 -11.22 -0.17
CA THR A 142 -10.12 -10.68 1.06
C THR A 142 -11.22 -10.38 2.06
N ALA A 143 -10.91 -10.33 3.35
CA ALA A 143 -11.85 -9.90 4.39
C ALA A 143 -11.22 -8.89 5.33
N THR A 144 -11.97 -7.83 5.61
CA THR A 144 -11.60 -6.74 6.53
C THR A 144 -12.81 -6.45 7.41
N ALA A 145 -12.63 -6.35 8.73
CA ALA A 145 -13.72 -6.16 9.68
C ALA A 145 -14.88 -7.16 9.50
N GLY A 146 -14.55 -8.41 9.17
CA GLY A 146 -15.51 -9.49 8.94
C GLY A 146 -16.32 -9.39 7.64
N LYS A 147 -16.08 -8.38 6.80
CA LYS A 147 -16.72 -8.23 5.48
C LYS A 147 -15.79 -8.70 4.38
N SER A 148 -16.30 -9.55 3.49
CA SER A 148 -15.55 -10.02 2.34
C SER A 148 -15.60 -9.01 1.19
N HIS A 149 -14.46 -8.81 0.55
CA HIS A 149 -14.25 -7.95 -0.61
C HIS A 149 -13.67 -8.77 -1.76
N ILE A 150 -14.29 -8.63 -2.93
CA ILE A 150 -13.83 -9.23 -4.19
C ILE A 150 -13.55 -8.13 -5.20
N CYS A 151 -12.55 -8.33 -6.05
CA CYS A 151 -12.29 -7.43 -7.16
C CYS A 151 -13.39 -7.59 -8.21
N GLY A 152 -13.94 -6.46 -8.72
CA GLY A 152 -15.02 -6.47 -9.71
C GLY A 152 -14.65 -7.07 -11.07
N ARG A 153 -13.36 -7.33 -11.31
CA ARG A 153 -12.88 -8.04 -12.51
C ARG A 153 -12.71 -9.53 -12.31
N THR A 154 -13.02 -10.07 -11.13
CA THR A 154 -12.94 -11.52 -10.85
C THR A 154 -14.28 -12.20 -11.08
N ASN A 155 -14.27 -13.52 -11.18
CA ASN A 155 -15.47 -14.33 -11.33
C ASN A 155 -15.95 -14.94 -10.00
N PHE A 156 -15.40 -14.49 -8.87
CA PHE A 156 -15.89 -14.91 -7.55
C PHE A 156 -17.33 -14.45 -7.35
N LYS A 157 -18.18 -15.36 -6.85
CA LYS A 157 -19.59 -15.08 -6.57
C LYS A 157 -19.79 -14.78 -5.10
N GLN A 158 -20.52 -13.70 -4.82
CA GLN A 158 -20.90 -13.35 -3.46
C GLN A 158 -21.81 -14.44 -2.86
N GLY A 159 -21.56 -14.84 -1.61
CA GLY A 159 -22.31 -15.87 -0.90
C GLY A 159 -21.75 -17.30 -1.04
N GLU A 160 -20.82 -17.52 -1.96
CA GLU A 160 -20.16 -18.83 -2.13
C GLU A 160 -18.91 -18.96 -1.23
N PRO A 161 -18.56 -20.18 -0.78
CA PRO A 161 -17.42 -20.41 0.09
C PRO A 161 -16.11 -20.44 -0.71
N TYR A 162 -15.36 -19.34 -0.68
CA TYR A 162 -14.00 -19.27 -1.25
C TYR A 162 -12.95 -19.02 -0.18
N PRO A 163 -11.69 -19.50 -0.38
CA PRO A 163 -10.58 -19.10 0.46
C PRO A 163 -10.47 -17.58 0.49
N THR A 164 -10.55 -17.02 1.69
CA THR A 164 -10.58 -15.58 1.90
C THR A 164 -9.42 -15.17 2.79
N LEU A 165 -8.56 -14.28 2.30
CA LEU A 165 -7.44 -13.78 3.07
C LEU A 165 -7.93 -12.75 4.10
N ASN A 166 -7.65 -13.01 5.38
CA ASN A 166 -7.96 -12.06 6.45
C ASN A 166 -6.93 -10.92 6.45
N MET A 167 -7.35 -9.74 6.00
CA MET A 167 -6.51 -8.55 5.92
C MET A 167 -6.24 -7.92 7.29
N ASP A 168 -7.15 -8.06 8.26
CA ASP A 168 -6.96 -7.55 9.63
C ASP A 168 -5.70 -8.15 10.28
N LYS A 169 -5.46 -9.45 10.07
CA LYS A 169 -4.24 -10.13 10.53
C LYS A 169 -2.99 -9.59 9.85
N ILE A 170 -3.07 -9.32 8.54
CA ILE A 170 -1.93 -8.80 7.77
C ILE A 170 -1.61 -7.36 8.20
N TYR A 171 -2.61 -6.49 8.34
CA TYR A 171 -2.43 -5.13 8.84
C TYR A 171 -1.88 -5.12 10.27
N THR A 172 -2.35 -6.01 11.14
CA THR A 172 -1.78 -6.15 12.50
C THR A 172 -0.30 -6.49 12.44
N GLN A 173 0.10 -7.43 11.58
CA GLN A 173 1.52 -7.80 11.43
C GLN A 173 2.37 -6.65 10.89
N LEU A 174 1.89 -5.92 9.88
CA LEU A 174 2.57 -4.75 9.33
C LEU A 174 2.72 -3.61 10.35
N GLN A 175 1.71 -3.40 11.19
CA GLN A 175 1.75 -2.44 12.30
C GLN A 175 2.79 -2.85 13.34
N LEU A 176 2.89 -4.14 13.69
CA LEU A 176 3.93 -4.65 14.59
C LEU A 176 5.33 -4.45 14.01
N PHE A 177 5.54 -4.70 12.71
CA PHE A 177 6.82 -4.43 12.06
C PHE A 177 7.18 -2.94 12.10
N SER A 178 6.20 -2.08 11.86
CA SER A 178 6.36 -0.63 11.93
C SER A 178 6.69 -0.17 13.35
N ALA A 179 6.01 -0.71 14.37
CA ALA A 179 6.25 -0.38 15.77
C ALA A 179 7.64 -0.82 16.24
N GLN A 180 8.05 -2.05 15.89
CA GLN A 180 9.39 -2.56 16.18
C GLN A 180 10.48 -1.68 15.53
N LEU A 181 10.28 -1.27 14.28
CA LEU A 181 11.19 -0.35 13.59
C LEU A 181 11.33 0.97 14.34
N ILE A 182 10.23 1.60 14.72
CA ILE A 182 10.24 2.86 15.48
C ILE A 182 10.96 2.73 16.83
N GLN A 183 10.79 1.59 17.50
CA GLN A 183 11.49 1.28 18.75
C GLN A 183 13.01 1.11 18.54
N ASP A 184 13.41 0.34 17.53
CA ASP A 184 14.81 -0.03 17.29
C ASP A 184 15.66 1.17 16.82
N ILE A 185 15.05 2.12 16.09
CA ILE A 185 15.72 3.38 15.73
C ILE A 185 15.69 4.43 16.84
N HIS A 186 15.11 4.11 18.00
CA HIS A 186 14.91 5.02 19.13
C HIS A 186 14.25 6.35 18.73
N SER A 187 13.22 6.27 17.89
CA SER A 187 12.51 7.45 17.42
C SER A 187 11.82 8.19 18.57
N THR A 188 11.90 9.52 18.56
CA THR A 188 11.09 10.38 19.43
C THR A 188 9.61 10.39 19.02
N ASN A 189 9.31 10.02 17.78
CA ASN A 189 7.96 10.00 17.21
C ASN A 189 7.32 8.62 17.37
N ILE A 190 7.05 8.21 18.61
CA ILE A 190 6.60 6.84 18.94
C ILE A 190 5.33 6.38 18.20
N ARG A 191 4.42 7.29 17.85
CA ARG A 191 3.16 6.99 17.13
C ARG A 191 3.29 6.94 15.61
N MET A 192 4.49 7.15 15.07
CA MET A 192 4.72 7.15 13.62
C MET A 192 4.37 5.80 12.97
N HIS A 193 4.44 4.71 13.72
CA HIS A 193 4.06 3.38 13.23
C HIS A 193 2.58 3.30 12.81
N GLU A 194 1.70 4.11 13.41
CA GLU A 194 0.27 4.19 13.10
C GLU A 194 -0.02 4.94 11.78
N MET A 195 0.99 5.58 11.17
CA MET A 195 0.79 6.37 9.97
C MET A 195 0.40 5.51 8.77
N LEU A 196 -0.61 6.00 8.04
CA LEU A 196 -1.03 5.48 6.76
C LEU A 196 -0.61 6.45 5.65
N ILE A 197 0.17 5.94 4.70
CA ILE A 197 0.92 6.76 3.74
C ILE A 197 0.50 6.38 2.31
N PRO A 198 -0.10 7.28 1.52
CA PRO A 198 -0.38 7.01 0.12
C PRO A 198 0.90 6.64 -0.65
N VAL A 199 0.77 5.81 -1.69
CA VAL A 199 1.91 5.46 -2.56
C VAL A 199 2.60 6.72 -3.10
N SER A 200 1.86 7.78 -3.44
CA SER A 200 2.42 9.06 -3.86
C SER A 200 3.33 9.66 -2.79
N MET A 201 2.86 9.77 -1.54
CA MET A 201 3.66 10.30 -0.44
C MET A 201 4.86 9.43 -0.11
N ALA A 202 4.77 8.10 -0.24
CA ALA A 202 5.92 7.23 -0.04
C ALA A 202 7.07 7.54 -1.01
N LEU A 203 6.77 8.00 -2.24
CA LEU A 203 7.77 8.41 -3.22
C LEU A 203 8.30 9.82 -2.94
N LEU A 204 7.43 10.75 -2.55
CA LEU A 204 7.76 12.17 -2.33
C LEU A 204 8.51 12.41 -1.02
N THR A 205 8.15 11.69 0.05
CA THR A 205 8.67 11.92 1.40
C THR A 205 10.15 11.57 1.48
N ASP A 206 10.94 12.45 2.08
CA ASP A 206 12.31 12.15 2.48
C ASP A 206 12.30 11.62 3.91
N PHE A 207 12.37 10.29 4.06
CA PHE A 207 12.41 9.60 5.36
C PHE A 207 13.82 9.69 5.98
N ASN A 208 14.33 10.91 6.14
CA ASN A 208 15.61 11.17 6.78
C ASN A 208 15.52 11.03 8.31
N GLU A 209 16.66 11.09 9.00
CA GLU A 209 16.75 10.98 10.46
C GLU A 209 15.82 11.97 11.19
N ASP A 210 15.72 13.21 10.69
CA ASP A 210 14.90 14.25 11.32
C ASP A 210 13.41 13.91 11.18
N TYR A 211 12.96 13.49 9.98
CA TYR A 211 11.60 12.99 9.76
C TYR A 211 11.30 11.80 10.67
N MET A 212 12.23 10.84 10.73
CA MET A 212 12.12 9.61 11.51
C MET A 212 12.27 9.83 13.03
N GLY A 213 12.52 11.07 13.49
CA GLY A 213 12.64 11.39 14.91
C GLY A 213 13.89 10.82 15.58
N ILE A 214 14.96 10.56 14.81
CA ILE A 214 16.23 10.07 15.36
C ILE A 214 17.02 11.26 15.88
N LYS A 215 17.38 11.24 17.17
CA LYS A 215 18.29 12.24 17.73
C LYS A 215 19.66 12.07 17.10
N LYS A 216 20.15 13.12 16.42
CA LYS A 216 21.57 13.21 16.06
C LYS A 216 22.35 13.33 17.36
N ASN A 217 23.06 12.27 17.75
CA ASN A 217 24.06 12.38 18.79
C ASN A 217 25.11 13.37 18.27
N GLY A 218 25.21 14.54 18.91
CA GLY A 218 26.21 15.55 18.61
C GLY A 218 27.62 15.09 18.92
#